data_AF-A0A947SYB2-F1
#
_entry.id   AF-A0A947SYB2-F1
#
_cell.length_a   1.000
_cell.length_b   1.000
_cell.length_c   1.000
_cell.angle_alpha   90.00
_cell.angle_beta   90.00
_cell.angle_gamma   90.00
#
_symmetry.space_group_name_H-M   'P 1'
#
loop_
_entity.id
_entity.type
_entity.pdbx_description
1 polymer ?
#
loop_
_entity_poly.entity_id
_entity_poly.type
_entity_poly.pdbx_seq_one_letter_code
_entity_poly.pdbx_strand_id
1 'polypeptide(L)'
;MKIHYYSCLLAACTATAFAAEPPAMAQHDHNAMMRSQSRDWTQLPLLKPRMKGQDMSSRSYIIQPQNIAAGVVEAWSNDLDDANGHRQLSIEMGGAPLDKPATGGFQMLTAREVQSDSVRVASTVHYFGERGGKNPTAMFDQFKHELEIVPQPYPREHSRYRANEDWQFIVRFKGQPLAAQKVVLETSNGSHSEFMTDASGVVKMHVPDDFKAEEAQSKGGNHGMRRGADLVLAVSHEDGGKRYLTAFNSSYGEDAYANRSLTMGLGFMLVGMLGAAPLLRKRKAAAKNEESTNA
;
A
#
# COMPACT_ATOMS: atom_id res chain seq x y z
N MET A 1 2.41 31.13 -89.81
CA MET A 1 1.13 30.82 -90.48
C MET A 1 0.39 29.79 -89.63
N LYS A 2 -0.85 30.13 -89.24
CA LYS A 2 -1.95 29.36 -88.62
C LYS A 2 -1.69 27.94 -88.05
N ILE A 3 -1.94 27.83 -86.73
CA ILE A 3 -2.72 26.83 -85.94
C ILE A 3 -3.25 25.62 -86.73
N HIS A 4 -3.19 24.40 -86.15
CA HIS A 4 -4.33 23.48 -85.93
C HIS A 4 -3.99 22.37 -84.91
N TYR A 5 -4.87 22.22 -83.92
CA TYR A 5 -4.94 21.16 -82.91
C TYR A 5 -5.41 19.85 -83.54
N TYR A 6 -4.92 18.70 -83.04
CA TYR A 6 -5.70 17.46 -83.03
C TYR A 6 -5.44 16.67 -81.75
N SER A 7 -6.49 16.61 -80.93
CA SER A 7 -6.70 15.68 -79.83
C SER A 7 -6.95 14.28 -80.40
N CYS A 8 -6.29 13.27 -79.84
CA CYS A 8 -6.65 11.86 -80.04
C CYS A 8 -7.07 11.26 -78.70
N LEU A 9 -8.37 11.02 -78.58
CA LEU A 9 -9.03 10.26 -77.52
C LEU A 9 -8.73 8.77 -77.78
N LEU A 10 -8.11 8.06 -76.84
CA LEU A 10 -8.05 6.59 -76.87
C LEU A 10 -8.98 6.04 -75.79
N ALA A 11 -10.05 5.38 -76.23
CA ALA A 11 -10.88 4.53 -75.40
C ALA A 11 -10.29 3.11 -75.42
N ALA A 12 -10.04 2.53 -74.25
CA ALA A 12 -9.73 1.11 -74.09
C ALA A 12 -10.68 0.52 -73.05
N CYS A 13 -11.53 -0.40 -73.50
CA CYS A 13 -12.32 -1.29 -72.67
C CYS A 13 -11.41 -2.33 -72.03
N THR A 14 -11.47 -2.50 -70.72
CA THR A 14 -10.93 -3.68 -70.03
C THR A 14 -12.03 -4.39 -69.26
N ALA A 15 -12.14 -5.69 -69.54
CA ALA A 15 -13.10 -6.62 -68.99
C ALA A 15 -12.84 -6.87 -67.49
N THR A 16 -13.90 -6.83 -66.70
CA THR A 16 -13.90 -7.27 -65.30
C THR A 16 -13.86 -8.79 -65.22
N ALA A 17 -12.72 -9.36 -64.87
CA ALA A 17 -12.62 -10.73 -64.39
C ALA A 17 -12.83 -10.75 -62.87
N PHE A 18 -13.88 -11.41 -62.41
CA PHE A 18 -14.07 -11.73 -60.99
C PHE A 18 -13.05 -12.80 -60.60
N ALA A 19 -11.98 -12.41 -59.90
CA ALA A 19 -11.14 -13.33 -59.15
C ALA A 19 -11.78 -13.53 -57.77
N ALA A 20 -12.20 -14.75 -57.48
CA ALA A 20 -12.65 -15.16 -56.16
C ALA A 20 -11.45 -15.14 -55.20
N GLU A 21 -11.53 -14.31 -54.16
CA GLU A 21 -10.55 -14.30 -53.07
C GLU A 21 -10.61 -15.63 -52.31
N PRO A 22 -9.46 -16.26 -52.01
CA PRO A 22 -9.42 -17.38 -51.09
C PRO A 22 -9.77 -16.90 -49.66
N PRO A 23 -10.48 -17.71 -48.87
CA PRO A 23 -10.82 -17.34 -47.49
C PRO A 23 -9.54 -17.12 -46.70
N ALA A 24 -9.46 -15.96 -46.04
CA ALA A 24 -8.41 -15.63 -45.10
C ALA A 24 -8.30 -16.73 -44.05
N MET A 25 -7.20 -17.49 -44.08
CA MET A 25 -6.83 -18.38 -43.00
C MET A 25 -6.64 -17.51 -41.76
N ALA A 26 -7.53 -17.66 -40.79
CA ALA A 26 -7.37 -17.11 -39.47
C ALA A 26 -6.03 -17.57 -38.91
N GLN A 27 -5.04 -16.66 -38.91
CA GLN A 27 -3.88 -16.79 -38.05
C GLN A 27 -4.42 -16.83 -36.62
N HIS A 28 -4.40 -18.02 -36.03
CA HIS A 28 -4.60 -18.20 -34.60
C HIS A 28 -3.49 -17.40 -33.92
N ASP A 29 -3.88 -16.23 -33.41
CA ASP A 29 -3.01 -15.34 -32.65
C ASP A 29 -2.70 -16.02 -31.31
N HIS A 30 -1.57 -16.72 -31.26
CA HIS A 30 -1.07 -17.35 -30.04
C HIS A 30 -0.74 -16.32 -28.93
N ASN A 31 -0.83 -15.01 -29.18
CA ASN A 31 -0.70 -13.97 -28.15
C ASN A 31 -1.95 -13.79 -27.28
N ALA A 32 -3.13 -14.28 -27.71
CA ALA A 32 -4.36 -14.09 -26.94
C ALA A 32 -4.47 -15.04 -25.73
N MET A 33 -3.63 -16.07 -25.63
CA MET A 33 -3.68 -17.08 -24.55
C MET A 33 -2.70 -16.85 -23.39
N MET A 34 -1.90 -15.77 -23.40
CA MET A 34 -0.92 -15.45 -22.35
C MET A 34 -1.25 -14.21 -21.50
N ARG A 35 -2.50 -13.77 -21.45
CA ARG A 35 -2.93 -12.66 -20.56
C ARG A 35 -4.17 -13.01 -19.73
N SER A 36 -4.05 -14.10 -19.00
CA SER A 36 -4.85 -14.34 -17.79
C SER A 36 -3.91 -14.43 -16.58
N GLN A 37 -2.88 -13.57 -16.52
CA GLN A 37 -2.31 -13.22 -15.23
C GLN A 37 -3.38 -12.40 -14.52
N SER A 38 -3.84 -12.86 -13.34
CA SER A 38 -4.68 -12.06 -12.46
C SER A 38 -4.09 -10.67 -12.41
N ARG A 39 -4.81 -9.67 -12.94
CA ARG A 39 -4.34 -8.30 -13.04
C ARG A 39 -3.98 -7.87 -11.61
N ASP A 40 -2.69 -7.72 -11.32
CA ASP A 40 -2.26 -7.17 -10.05
C ASP A 40 -3.05 -5.88 -9.81
N TRP A 41 -3.56 -5.69 -8.60
CA TRP A 41 -4.50 -4.61 -8.27
C TRP A 41 -3.89 -3.22 -8.47
N THR A 42 -2.57 -3.14 -8.65
CA THR A 42 -1.80 -1.95 -9.00
C THR A 42 -0.72 -2.30 -10.04
N GLN A 43 -0.29 -1.30 -10.81
CA GLN A 43 0.88 -1.36 -11.69
C GLN A 43 2.13 -0.72 -11.06
N LEU A 44 2.00 -0.16 -9.85
CA LEU A 44 3.08 0.48 -9.12
C LEU A 44 4.03 -0.56 -8.54
N PRO A 45 5.32 -0.23 -8.38
CA PRO A 45 6.32 -1.15 -7.86
C PRO A 45 6.07 -1.43 -6.37
N LEU A 46 6.07 -2.71 -5.97
CA LEU A 46 5.79 -3.14 -4.60
C LEU A 46 6.87 -4.09 -4.06
N LEU A 47 6.99 -4.12 -2.74
CA LEU A 47 7.65 -5.20 -2.00
C LEU A 47 6.65 -5.86 -1.05
N LYS A 48 6.42 -7.16 -1.25
CA LYS A 48 5.49 -7.94 -0.43
C LYS A 48 6.24 -8.92 0.47
N PRO A 49 6.19 -8.74 1.80
CA PRO A 49 6.66 -9.77 2.72
C PRO A 49 5.69 -10.94 2.68
N ARG A 50 6.22 -12.14 2.42
CA ARG A 50 5.49 -13.41 2.51
C ARG A 50 6.12 -14.27 3.59
N MET A 51 5.28 -14.77 4.49
CA MET A 51 5.72 -15.73 5.51
C MET A 51 5.85 -17.12 4.87
N LYS A 52 6.95 -17.80 5.15
CA LYS A 52 7.20 -19.21 4.83
C LYS A 52 7.35 -19.99 6.13
N GLY A 53 6.86 -21.22 6.15
CA GLY A 53 6.86 -22.09 7.34
C GLY A 53 5.53 -22.03 8.10
N GLN A 54 5.06 -23.19 8.55
CA GLN A 54 3.80 -23.31 9.32
C GLN A 54 4.02 -23.05 10.82
N ASP A 55 5.16 -23.49 11.35
CA ASP A 55 5.45 -23.43 12.78
C ASP A 55 6.33 -22.23 13.14
N MET A 56 6.14 -21.72 14.36
CA MET A 56 6.89 -20.58 14.93
C MET A 56 8.42 -20.69 14.74
N SER A 57 9.00 -21.88 14.91
CA SER A 57 10.44 -22.14 14.77
C SER A 57 10.94 -22.15 13.32
N SER A 58 10.04 -22.29 12.35
CA SER A 58 10.33 -22.37 10.92
C SER A 58 9.97 -21.10 10.15
N ARG A 59 9.43 -20.08 10.86
CA ARG A 59 8.97 -18.85 10.24
C ARG A 59 10.14 -18.06 9.68
N SER A 60 10.18 -18.01 8.36
CA SER A 60 11.06 -17.15 7.58
C SER A 60 10.19 -16.20 6.77
N TYR A 61 10.74 -15.03 6.42
CA TYR A 61 10.08 -14.12 5.50
C TYR A 61 10.83 -14.12 4.19
N ILE A 62 10.07 -14.03 3.10
CA ILE A 62 10.61 -13.81 1.76
C ILE A 62 9.99 -12.51 1.27
N ILE A 63 10.83 -11.62 0.76
CA ILE A 63 10.41 -10.37 0.16
C ILE A 63 10.28 -10.57 -1.33
N GLN A 64 9.05 -10.43 -1.83
CA GLN A 64 8.76 -10.58 -3.23
C GLN A 64 8.58 -9.20 -3.87
N PRO A 65 9.46 -8.79 -4.80
CA PRO A 65 9.21 -7.65 -5.66
C PRO A 65 8.04 -7.93 -6.60
N GLN A 66 7.19 -6.93 -6.83
CA GLN A 66 6.11 -6.97 -7.81
C GLN A 66 6.16 -5.67 -8.64
N ASN A 67 5.90 -5.76 -9.95
CA ASN A 67 5.96 -4.63 -10.88
C ASN A 67 7.30 -3.86 -10.86
N ILE A 68 8.41 -4.54 -10.55
CA ILE A 68 9.77 -4.01 -10.55
C ILE A 68 10.78 -5.13 -10.85
N ALA A 69 11.78 -4.84 -11.67
CA ALA A 69 12.84 -5.78 -12.05
C ALA A 69 14.13 -5.53 -11.27
N ALA A 70 14.06 -5.57 -9.93
CA ALA A 70 15.21 -5.39 -9.07
C ALA A 70 16.06 -6.68 -8.98
N GLY A 71 17.38 -6.53 -8.88
CA GLY A 71 18.31 -7.66 -8.64
C GLY A 71 18.61 -7.91 -7.15
N VAL A 72 18.37 -6.90 -6.30
CA VAL A 72 18.66 -6.93 -4.86
C VAL A 72 17.55 -6.20 -4.11
N VAL A 73 17.25 -6.67 -2.88
CA VAL A 73 16.50 -5.92 -1.87
C VAL A 73 17.47 -5.45 -0.79
N GLU A 74 17.50 -4.15 -0.52
CA GLU A 74 18.24 -3.59 0.61
C GLU A 74 17.35 -3.58 1.85
N ALA A 75 17.89 -3.99 2.98
CA ALA A 75 17.22 -4.03 4.27
C ALA A 75 17.96 -3.15 5.27
N TRP A 76 17.24 -2.15 5.80
CA TRP A 76 17.74 -1.16 6.74
C TRP A 76 17.08 -1.38 8.09
N SER A 77 17.87 -1.52 9.15
CA SER A 77 17.43 -1.75 10.52
C SER A 77 17.08 -0.44 11.23
N ASN A 78 16.13 -0.50 12.17
CA ASN A 78 15.87 0.59 13.11
C ASN A 78 16.90 0.68 14.25
N ASP A 79 17.84 -0.26 14.33
CA ASP A 79 19.02 -0.14 15.17
C ASP A 79 20.20 0.37 14.34
N LEU A 80 20.56 1.65 14.54
CA LEU A 80 21.62 2.31 13.77
C LEU A 80 23.03 1.91 14.24
N ASP A 81 23.13 1.32 15.43
CA ASP A 81 24.40 0.85 16.00
C ASP A 81 24.72 -0.59 15.56
N ASP A 82 23.78 -1.25 14.88
CA ASP A 82 23.97 -2.60 14.36
C ASP A 82 24.95 -2.57 13.18
N ALA A 83 26.07 -3.28 13.32
CA ALA A 83 27.06 -3.45 12.26
C ALA A 83 26.49 -4.12 11.00
N ASN A 84 25.39 -4.88 11.15
CA ASN A 84 24.60 -5.46 10.06
C ASN A 84 23.28 -4.72 9.86
N GLY A 85 23.19 -3.47 10.29
CA GLY A 85 22.01 -2.62 10.19
C GLY A 85 21.63 -2.27 8.76
N HIS A 86 22.53 -2.44 7.79
CA HIS A 86 22.23 -2.40 6.36
C HIS A 86 22.69 -3.70 5.71
N ARG A 87 21.78 -4.39 5.00
CA ARG A 87 22.04 -5.66 4.32
C ARG A 87 21.54 -5.62 2.89
N GLN A 88 22.29 -6.23 1.98
CA GLN A 88 21.84 -6.51 0.62
C GLN A 88 21.38 -7.97 0.55
N LEU A 89 20.12 -8.18 0.17
CA LEU A 89 19.48 -9.47 0.06
C LEU A 89 19.34 -9.81 -1.42
N SER A 90 20.07 -10.82 -1.88
CA SER A 90 19.96 -11.33 -3.24
C SER A 90 18.56 -11.88 -3.49
N ILE A 91 17.99 -11.57 -4.65
CA ILE A 91 16.69 -12.12 -5.05
C ILE A 91 16.91 -13.49 -5.67
N GLU A 92 16.36 -14.52 -5.03
CA GLU A 92 16.39 -15.91 -5.50
C GLU A 92 15.03 -16.33 -6.09
N MET A 93 14.88 -17.62 -6.42
CA MET A 93 13.63 -18.18 -6.90
C MET A 93 12.53 -18.02 -5.83
N GLY A 94 11.61 -17.08 -6.05
CA GLY A 94 10.49 -16.78 -5.16
C GLY A 94 10.64 -15.50 -4.32
N GLY A 95 11.80 -14.85 -4.32
CA GLY A 95 12.05 -13.57 -3.65
C GLY A 95 13.36 -13.54 -2.87
N ALA A 96 13.61 -12.44 -2.15
CA ALA A 96 14.79 -12.26 -1.30
C ALA A 96 14.50 -12.79 0.11
N PRO A 97 15.31 -13.71 0.67
CA PRO A 97 15.14 -14.18 2.03
C PRO A 97 15.40 -13.03 3.02
N LEU A 98 14.50 -12.90 3.99
CA LEU A 98 14.56 -11.88 5.03
C LEU A 98 14.57 -12.54 6.41
N ASP A 99 15.78 -12.65 6.96
CA ASP A 99 15.99 -13.11 8.31
C ASP A 99 15.76 -11.99 9.32
N LYS A 100 15.24 -12.38 10.48
CA LYS A 100 15.09 -11.51 11.64
C LYS A 100 16.47 -10.96 12.04
N PRO A 101 16.64 -9.63 12.18
CA PRO A 101 17.89 -9.07 12.67
C PRO A 101 18.11 -9.44 14.14
N ALA A 102 19.36 -9.46 14.59
CA ALA A 102 19.70 -9.75 15.99
C ALA A 102 19.01 -8.80 16.97
N THR A 103 18.84 -7.54 16.57
CA THR A 103 18.21 -6.47 17.33
C THR A 103 16.67 -6.49 17.26
N GLY A 104 16.08 -7.34 16.40
CA GLY A 104 14.64 -7.39 16.14
C GLY A 104 14.09 -6.08 15.53
N GLY A 105 12.83 -5.76 15.82
CA GLY A 105 12.27 -4.45 15.49
C GLY A 105 11.78 -4.27 14.04
N PHE A 106 11.99 -3.07 13.52
CA PHE A 106 11.51 -2.63 12.20
C PHE A 106 12.64 -2.71 11.18
N GLN A 107 12.30 -3.11 9.96
CA GLN A 107 13.18 -2.97 8.82
C GLN A 107 12.48 -2.22 7.70
N MET A 108 13.15 -1.19 7.17
CA MET A 108 12.80 -0.58 5.90
C MET A 108 13.44 -1.41 4.79
N LEU A 109 12.62 -1.87 3.86
CA LEU A 109 13.03 -2.66 2.72
C LEU A 109 12.91 -1.79 1.48
N THR A 110 13.94 -1.77 0.64
CA THR A 110 13.95 -1.03 -0.61
C THR A 110 14.47 -1.89 -1.75
N ALA A 111 13.88 -1.75 -2.94
CA ALA A 111 14.34 -2.41 -4.14
C ALA A 111 14.38 -1.40 -5.27
N ARG A 112 15.45 -1.46 -6.08
CA ARG A 112 15.75 -0.46 -7.09
C ARG A 112 15.96 -1.10 -8.44
N GLU A 113 15.35 -0.50 -9.45
CA GLU A 113 15.51 -0.83 -10.87
C GLU A 113 15.99 0.41 -11.60
N VAL A 114 17.02 0.24 -12.44
CA VAL A 114 17.60 1.32 -13.24
C VAL A 114 17.54 0.94 -14.70
N GLN A 115 16.99 1.84 -15.51
CA GLN A 115 17.05 1.80 -16.96
C GLN A 115 17.77 3.06 -17.47
N SER A 116 17.97 3.16 -18.78
CA SER A 116 18.74 4.25 -19.40
C SER A 116 18.20 5.65 -19.04
N ASP A 117 16.88 5.79 -19.00
CA ASP A 117 16.16 7.06 -18.82
C ASP A 117 15.29 7.07 -17.55
N SER A 118 15.31 6.00 -16.75
CA SER A 118 14.41 5.88 -15.60
C SER A 118 15.00 5.14 -14.40
N VAL A 119 14.51 5.52 -13.22
CA VAL A 119 14.80 4.86 -11.95
C VAL A 119 13.47 4.57 -11.27
N ARG A 120 13.26 3.29 -10.90
CA ARG A 120 12.08 2.84 -10.17
C ARG A 120 12.51 2.32 -8.81
N VAL A 121 11.78 2.70 -7.76
CA VAL A 121 12.02 2.24 -6.38
C VAL A 121 10.72 1.72 -5.78
N ALA A 122 10.78 0.52 -5.21
CA ALA A 122 9.75 0.00 -4.32
C ALA A 122 10.25 0.06 -2.88
N SER A 123 9.38 0.37 -1.93
CA SER A 123 9.71 0.39 -0.52
C SER A 123 8.56 -0.06 0.38
N THR A 124 8.88 -0.70 1.51
CA THR A 124 7.92 -1.12 2.53
C THR A 124 8.61 -1.22 3.88
N VAL A 125 7.84 -1.20 4.96
CA VAL A 125 8.36 -1.51 6.31
C VAL A 125 7.88 -2.89 6.71
N HIS A 126 8.78 -3.68 7.29
CA HIS A 126 8.48 -4.97 7.91
C HIS A 126 8.77 -4.89 9.41
N TYR A 127 7.93 -5.52 10.25
CA TYR A 127 8.10 -5.53 11.70
C TYR A 127 8.13 -6.96 12.24
N PHE A 128 9.16 -7.28 13.01
CA PHE A 128 9.40 -8.63 13.55
C PHE A 128 8.79 -8.90 14.94
N GLY A 129 7.98 -8.00 15.50
CA GLY A 129 7.21 -8.31 16.72
C GLY A 129 7.95 -8.21 18.06
N GLU A 130 9.15 -7.65 18.10
CA GLU A 130 9.98 -7.62 19.33
C GLU A 130 9.48 -6.55 20.34
N ARG A 131 9.37 -6.94 21.62
CA ARG A 131 9.04 -5.99 22.70
C ARG A 131 10.23 -5.04 22.93
N GLY A 132 9.97 -3.74 22.94
CA GLY A 132 11.00 -2.73 23.20
C GLY A 132 11.78 -2.25 21.97
N GLY A 133 11.35 -2.61 20.74
CA GLY A 133 11.97 -2.11 19.52
C GLY A 133 12.12 -0.58 19.50
N LYS A 134 13.32 -0.10 19.15
CA LYS A 134 13.66 1.32 19.00
C LYS A 134 12.68 2.01 18.03
N ASN A 135 12.46 3.31 18.20
CA ASN A 135 11.61 4.07 17.28
C ASN A 135 12.18 4.02 15.84
N PRO A 136 11.40 3.61 14.82
CA PRO A 136 11.89 3.53 13.44
C PRO A 136 12.19 4.90 12.80
N THR A 137 11.84 6.03 13.43
CA THR A 137 12.09 7.38 12.87
C THR A 137 13.53 7.58 12.42
N ALA A 138 14.53 7.19 13.24
CA ALA A 138 15.93 7.43 12.88
C ALA A 138 16.39 6.62 11.65
N MET A 139 15.80 5.44 11.41
CA MET A 139 16.04 4.66 10.19
C MET A 139 15.43 5.34 8.95
N PHE A 140 14.30 6.02 9.11
CA PHE A 140 13.66 6.77 8.02
C PHE A 140 14.45 8.00 7.61
N ASP A 141 15.23 8.59 8.51
CA ASP A 141 16.03 9.79 8.20
C ASP A 141 17.31 9.50 7.40
N GLN A 142 17.74 8.23 7.32
CA GLN A 142 18.85 7.84 6.45
C GLN A 142 18.45 7.98 4.98
N PHE A 143 19.30 8.64 4.19
CA PHE A 143 19.16 8.72 2.74
C PHE A 143 19.43 7.35 2.09
N LYS A 144 18.49 6.86 1.27
CA LYS A 144 18.57 5.55 0.60
C LYS A 144 18.56 5.71 -0.92
N HIS A 145 17.66 6.55 -1.44
CA HIS A 145 17.44 6.71 -2.89
C HIS A 145 17.25 8.17 -3.28
N GLU A 146 17.41 8.49 -4.57
CA GLU A 146 17.29 9.87 -5.03
C GLU A 146 15.89 10.44 -4.83
N LEU A 147 14.84 9.66 -5.05
CA LEU A 147 13.45 10.06 -4.78
C LEU A 147 12.90 9.15 -3.69
N GLU A 148 12.40 9.71 -2.59
CA GLU A 148 11.95 8.95 -1.43
C GLU A 148 10.54 9.37 -0.99
N ILE A 149 9.74 8.40 -0.55
CA ILE A 149 8.51 8.62 0.24
C ILE A 149 8.79 8.05 1.64
N VAL A 150 8.75 8.90 2.64
CA VAL A 150 9.18 8.58 4.00
C VAL A 150 8.01 8.72 4.97
N PRO A 151 7.55 7.65 5.64
CA PRO A 151 6.48 7.75 6.64
C PRO A 151 6.95 8.53 7.87
N GLN A 152 6.15 9.51 8.32
CA GLN A 152 6.48 10.31 9.49
C GLN A 152 5.21 10.78 10.24
N PRO A 153 4.80 10.10 11.34
CA PRO A 153 5.36 8.88 11.91
C PRO A 153 4.94 7.61 11.16
N TYR A 154 5.59 6.49 11.47
CA TYR A 154 5.11 5.15 11.09
C TYR A 154 4.19 4.57 12.19
N PRO A 155 3.09 3.89 11.85
CA PRO A 155 2.19 3.27 12.83
C PRO A 155 2.94 2.24 13.68
N ARG A 156 2.96 2.44 14.99
CA ARG A 156 3.63 1.52 15.94
C ARG A 156 2.67 0.46 16.49
N GLU A 157 1.39 0.79 16.60
CA GLU A 157 0.38 -0.11 17.11
C GLU A 157 -0.05 -1.07 15.99
N HIS A 158 0.33 -2.35 16.10
CA HIS A 158 0.12 -3.39 15.08
C HIS A 158 0.82 -3.17 13.73
N SER A 159 1.71 -2.17 13.62
CA SER A 159 2.55 -1.93 12.44
C SER A 159 1.79 -1.78 11.12
N ARG A 160 0.58 -1.25 11.17
CA ARG A 160 -0.29 -1.02 10.00
C ARG A 160 -1.08 0.28 10.15
N TYR A 161 -1.48 0.84 9.01
CA TYR A 161 -2.40 1.98 8.95
C TYR A 161 -3.84 1.54 9.27
N ARG A 162 -4.76 2.49 9.48
CA ARG A 162 -6.20 2.21 9.62
C ARG A 162 -7.02 3.15 8.76
N ALA A 163 -8.15 2.64 8.28
CA ALA A 163 -9.13 3.43 7.55
C ALA A 163 -9.64 4.61 8.39
N ASN A 164 -10.00 5.71 7.73
CA ASN A 164 -10.44 6.98 8.31
C ASN A 164 -9.40 7.72 9.17
N GLU A 165 -8.14 7.28 9.16
CA GLU A 165 -7.03 8.00 9.78
C GLU A 165 -6.26 8.84 8.75
N ASP A 166 -5.70 9.95 9.22
CA ASP A 166 -4.77 10.76 8.44
C ASP A 166 -3.33 10.49 8.86
N TRP A 167 -2.45 10.28 7.88
CA TRP A 167 -1.03 10.02 8.10
C TRP A 167 -0.17 10.95 7.27
N GLN A 168 1.03 11.25 7.77
CA GLN A 168 1.96 12.15 7.10
C GLN A 168 3.13 11.37 6.49
N PHE A 169 3.56 11.85 5.32
CA PHE A 169 4.75 11.37 4.64
C PHE A 169 5.56 12.57 4.17
N ILE A 170 6.89 12.47 4.21
CA ILE A 170 7.77 13.41 3.52
C ILE A 170 8.17 12.82 2.18
N VAL A 171 8.03 13.61 1.13
CA VAL A 171 8.66 13.35 -0.17
C VAL A 171 9.96 14.13 -0.26
N ARG A 172 11.06 13.44 -0.59
CA ARG A 172 12.38 14.05 -0.74
C ARG A 172 12.96 13.72 -2.10
N PHE A 173 13.65 14.69 -2.71
CA PHE A 173 14.52 14.47 -3.86
C PHE A 173 15.95 14.88 -3.54
N LYS A 174 16.91 13.96 -3.71
CA LYS A 174 18.33 14.11 -3.37
C LYS A 174 18.52 14.61 -1.92
N GLY A 175 17.72 14.07 -1.01
CA GLY A 175 17.72 14.40 0.41
C GLY A 175 17.01 15.72 0.78
N GLN A 176 16.57 16.52 -0.20
CA GLN A 176 15.86 17.77 0.05
C GLN A 176 14.34 17.58 -0.04
N PRO A 177 13.53 18.29 0.76
CA PRO A 177 12.08 18.27 0.60
C PRO A 177 11.63 18.64 -0.81
N LEU A 178 10.70 17.87 -1.37
CA LEU A 178 10.17 18.08 -2.71
C LEU A 178 8.74 18.63 -2.64
N ALA A 179 8.60 19.94 -2.81
CA ALA A 179 7.32 20.65 -2.75
C ALA A 179 6.51 20.55 -4.06
N ALA A 180 5.21 20.82 -3.96
CA ALA A 180 4.27 20.88 -5.09
C ALA A 180 4.30 19.62 -5.98
N GLN A 181 4.53 18.48 -5.36
CA GLN A 181 4.66 17.19 -6.03
C GLN A 181 3.39 16.37 -5.83
N LYS A 182 2.83 15.87 -6.94
CA LYS A 182 1.67 14.97 -6.90
C LYS A 182 2.08 13.62 -6.34
N VAL A 183 1.34 13.15 -5.34
CA VAL A 183 1.44 11.81 -4.75
C VAL A 183 0.12 11.09 -4.97
N VAL A 184 0.18 9.87 -5.51
CA VAL A 184 -1.00 9.03 -5.75
C VAL A 184 -1.10 7.93 -4.70
N LEU A 185 -2.32 7.61 -4.29
CA LEU A 185 -2.66 6.48 -3.42
C LEU A 185 -3.52 5.50 -4.20
N GLU A 186 -3.16 4.22 -4.16
CA GLU A 186 -4.00 3.11 -4.61
C GLU A 186 -4.19 2.10 -3.47
N THR A 187 -5.40 1.53 -3.35
CA THR A 187 -5.67 0.43 -2.41
C THR A 187 -6.06 -0.85 -3.12
N SER A 188 -5.81 -2.01 -2.51
CA SER A 188 -6.24 -3.31 -3.03
C SER A 188 -7.76 -3.47 -3.08
N ASN A 189 -8.50 -2.63 -2.35
CA ASN A 189 -9.97 -2.58 -2.39
C ASN A 189 -10.51 -1.67 -3.51
N GLY A 190 -9.63 -0.95 -4.22
CA GLY A 190 -9.95 -0.21 -5.44
C GLY A 190 -10.08 1.31 -5.28
N SER A 191 -9.78 1.87 -4.10
CA SER A 191 -9.74 3.33 -3.93
C SER A 191 -8.52 3.93 -4.62
N HIS A 192 -8.71 5.14 -5.17
CA HIS A 192 -7.66 5.94 -5.76
C HIS A 192 -7.80 7.40 -5.32
N SER A 193 -6.73 8.00 -4.82
CA SER A 193 -6.69 9.39 -4.36
C SER A 193 -5.42 10.08 -4.80
N GLU A 194 -5.49 11.39 -5.01
CA GLU A 194 -4.32 12.22 -5.30
C GLU A 194 -4.13 13.26 -4.20
N PHE A 195 -2.88 13.50 -3.86
CA PHE A 195 -2.45 14.48 -2.87
C PHE A 195 -1.31 15.33 -3.44
N MET A 196 -1.05 16.48 -2.83
CA MET A 196 0.04 17.37 -3.20
C MET A 196 0.93 17.62 -1.99
N THR A 197 2.25 17.60 -2.17
CA THR A 197 3.19 17.97 -1.11
C THR A 197 3.21 19.48 -0.90
N ASP A 198 3.34 19.89 0.36
CA ASP A 198 3.50 21.29 0.74
C ASP A 198 4.94 21.79 0.56
N ALA A 199 5.21 23.03 0.98
CA ALA A 199 6.53 23.65 0.88
C ALA A 199 7.63 22.91 1.66
N SER A 200 7.26 22.11 2.66
CA SER A 200 8.17 21.26 3.43
C SER A 200 8.26 19.82 2.90
N GLY A 201 7.72 19.57 1.69
CA GLY A 201 7.67 18.25 1.08
C GLY A 201 6.74 17.28 1.79
N VAL A 202 5.90 17.76 2.72
CA VAL A 202 5.00 16.92 3.50
C VAL A 202 3.70 16.74 2.74
N VAL A 203 3.19 15.51 2.74
CA VAL A 203 1.86 15.17 2.27
C VAL A 203 1.06 14.53 3.39
N LYS A 204 -0.17 15.01 3.59
CA LYS A 204 -1.13 14.42 4.53
C LYS A 204 -2.06 13.49 3.74
N MET A 205 -1.84 12.19 3.88
CA MET A 205 -2.61 11.13 3.23
C MET A 205 -3.77 10.69 4.13
N HIS A 206 -4.98 10.72 3.61
CA HIS A 206 -6.14 10.10 4.23
C HIS A 206 -6.24 8.62 3.78
N VAL A 207 -6.37 7.68 4.73
CA VAL A 207 -6.61 6.26 4.42
C VAL A 207 -8.11 6.06 4.18
N PRO A 208 -8.54 5.63 2.98
CA PRO A 208 -9.96 5.44 2.69
C PRO A 208 -10.56 4.28 3.48
N ASP A 209 -11.85 4.38 3.81
CA ASP A 209 -12.66 3.29 4.31
C ASP A 209 -13.45 2.63 3.18
N ASP A 210 -12.80 1.70 2.50
CA ASP A 210 -13.31 0.98 1.33
C ASP A 210 -13.53 -0.52 1.61
N PHE A 211 -13.67 -0.87 2.89
CA PHE A 211 -14.02 -2.22 3.31
C PHE A 211 -15.52 -2.47 3.06
N LYS A 212 -15.83 -3.36 2.11
CA LYS A 212 -17.22 -3.75 1.81
C LYS A 212 -17.87 -4.49 2.98
N ALA A 213 -19.13 -4.20 3.29
CA ALA A 213 -19.86 -4.78 4.41
C ALA A 213 -20.25 -6.25 4.17
N GLU A 214 -20.51 -6.63 2.93
CA GLU A 214 -20.98 -7.97 2.55
C GLU A 214 -19.89 -9.04 2.75
N GLU A 215 -18.62 -8.65 2.57
CA GLU A 215 -17.46 -9.52 2.82
C GLU A 215 -17.21 -9.76 4.32
N ALA A 216 -17.74 -8.92 5.21
CA ALA A 216 -17.65 -9.12 6.65
C ALA A 216 -18.58 -10.26 7.12
N GLN A 217 -19.65 -10.54 6.38
CA GLN A 217 -20.64 -11.56 6.71
C GLN A 217 -20.32 -12.94 6.11
N SER A 218 -19.58 -13.00 4.99
CA SER A 218 -19.27 -14.26 4.30
C SER A 218 -18.17 -15.09 4.97
N LYS A 219 -17.35 -14.48 5.84
CA LYS A 219 -16.38 -15.20 6.70
C LYS A 219 -17.01 -15.62 8.02
N GLY A 220 -18.01 -16.50 7.96
CA GLY A 220 -18.50 -17.21 9.14
C GLY A 220 -17.34 -17.89 9.88
N GLY A 221 -17.07 -17.49 11.12
CA GLY A 221 -16.27 -18.29 12.06
C GLY A 221 -14.94 -17.71 12.56
N ASN A 222 -14.60 -16.43 12.36
CA ASN A 222 -13.40 -15.86 12.99
C ASN A 222 -13.71 -14.57 13.76
N HIS A 223 -14.37 -14.72 14.92
CA HIS A 223 -14.53 -13.67 15.92
C HIS A 223 -13.15 -13.25 16.47
N GLY A 224 -12.45 -12.34 15.79
CA GLY A 224 -11.26 -11.69 16.35
C GLY A 224 -10.23 -11.11 15.37
N MET A 225 -10.18 -11.58 14.12
CA MET A 225 -9.21 -11.05 13.15
C MET A 225 -9.80 -9.89 12.36
N ARG A 226 -9.41 -8.65 12.71
CA ARG A 226 -9.77 -7.44 11.95
C ARG A 226 -9.31 -7.59 10.50
N ARG A 227 -10.19 -7.29 9.54
CA ARG A 227 -9.87 -7.32 8.11
C ARG A 227 -8.71 -6.37 7.80
N GLY A 228 -7.92 -6.75 6.80
CA GLY A 228 -6.79 -5.98 6.32
C GLY A 228 -6.76 -5.98 4.79
N ALA A 229 -6.25 -4.90 4.24
CA ALA A 229 -6.05 -4.66 2.83
C ALA A 229 -4.68 -3.99 2.64
N ASP A 230 -4.27 -3.82 1.39
CA ASP A 230 -2.99 -3.23 1.03
C ASP A 230 -3.17 -1.84 0.43
N LEU A 231 -2.21 -0.96 0.70
CA LEU A 231 -2.12 0.35 0.06
C LEU A 231 -0.73 0.57 -0.54
N VAL A 232 -0.66 1.47 -1.52
CA VAL A 232 0.59 1.98 -2.09
C VAL A 232 0.47 3.48 -2.32
N LEU A 233 1.49 4.22 -1.88
CA LEU A 233 1.73 5.60 -2.27
C LEU A 233 2.79 5.64 -3.34
N ALA A 234 2.64 6.48 -4.36
CA ALA A 234 3.66 6.67 -5.37
C ALA A 234 3.84 8.12 -5.78
N VAL A 235 5.06 8.45 -6.18
CA VAL A 235 5.46 9.77 -6.66
C VAL A 235 6.38 9.64 -7.86
N SER A 236 6.16 10.47 -8.88
CA SER A 236 7.03 10.57 -10.05
C SER A 236 7.68 11.95 -10.11
N HIS A 237 8.97 12.01 -10.42
CA HIS A 237 9.71 13.25 -10.59
C HIS A 237 10.63 13.16 -11.81
N GLU A 238 10.80 14.25 -12.55
CA GLU A 238 11.72 14.31 -13.69
C GLU A 238 12.82 15.31 -13.41
N ASP A 239 14.07 14.90 -13.60
CA ASP A 239 15.25 15.75 -13.42
C ASP A 239 16.34 15.33 -14.40
N GLY A 240 16.92 16.30 -15.11
CA GLY A 240 18.02 16.04 -16.05
C GLY A 240 17.71 15.02 -17.16
N GLY A 241 16.46 14.96 -17.64
CA GLY A 241 16.03 13.99 -18.66
C GLY A 241 15.86 12.56 -18.15
N LYS A 242 15.91 12.36 -16.83
CA LYS A 242 15.67 11.07 -16.17
C LYS A 242 14.36 11.10 -15.40
N ARG A 243 13.56 10.04 -15.54
CA ARG A 243 12.30 9.86 -14.82
C ARG A 243 12.49 8.99 -13.58
N TYR A 244 12.13 9.52 -12.43
CA TYR A 244 12.15 8.82 -11.16
C TYR A 244 10.72 8.44 -10.78
N LEU A 245 10.51 7.20 -10.36
CA LEU A 245 9.27 6.70 -9.79
C LEU A 245 9.60 5.99 -8.48
N THR A 246 9.05 6.47 -7.37
CA THR A 246 9.19 5.80 -6.07
C THR A 246 7.83 5.46 -5.53
N ALA A 247 7.68 4.24 -5.02
CA ALA A 247 6.49 3.79 -4.33
C ALA A 247 6.80 3.26 -2.93
N PHE A 248 5.88 3.52 -2.01
CA PHE A 248 5.87 3.01 -0.65
C PHE A 248 4.58 2.23 -0.43
N ASN A 249 4.67 0.94 -0.09
CA ASN A 249 3.52 0.11 0.17
C ASN A 249 3.46 -0.35 1.63
N SER A 250 2.23 -0.60 2.10
CA SER A 250 1.97 -1.13 3.44
C SER A 250 0.60 -1.79 3.50
N SER A 251 0.23 -2.27 4.67
CA SER A 251 -1.12 -2.76 4.96
C SER A 251 -1.91 -1.73 5.75
N TYR A 252 -3.23 -1.77 5.60
CA TYR A 252 -4.16 -1.03 6.44
C TYR A 252 -5.31 -1.93 6.90
N GLY A 253 -5.89 -1.61 8.05
CA GLY A 253 -7.06 -2.29 8.60
C GLY A 253 -8.31 -1.42 8.60
N GLU A 254 -9.44 -2.04 8.93
CA GLU A 254 -10.70 -1.34 9.19
C GLU A 254 -10.56 -0.26 10.28
N ASP A 255 -11.48 0.71 10.25
CA ASP A 255 -11.59 1.74 11.27
C ASP A 255 -11.71 1.12 12.67
N ALA A 256 -11.05 1.73 13.65
CA ALA A 256 -11.06 1.30 15.05
C ALA A 256 -12.47 1.27 15.66
N TYR A 257 -13.40 2.03 15.08
CA TYR A 257 -14.78 2.16 15.55
C TYR A 257 -15.82 1.47 14.65
N ALA A 258 -15.41 0.83 13.55
CA ALA A 258 -16.32 0.22 12.57
C ALA A 258 -17.37 -0.74 13.18
N ASN A 259 -17.01 -1.42 14.27
CA ASN A 259 -17.89 -2.38 14.96
C ASN A 259 -18.43 -1.89 16.32
N ARG A 260 -18.37 -0.58 16.60
CA ARG A 260 -18.86 0.00 17.87
C ARG A 260 -20.15 0.77 17.65
N SER A 261 -21.22 0.37 18.32
CA SER A 261 -22.48 1.12 18.35
C SER A 261 -22.53 2.06 19.55
N LEU A 262 -22.51 3.37 19.31
CA LEU A 262 -22.72 4.39 20.35
C LEU A 262 -24.10 4.23 21.00
N THR A 263 -25.11 3.90 20.20
CA THR A 263 -26.48 3.67 20.65
C THR A 263 -26.59 2.51 21.63
N MET A 264 -25.91 1.39 21.35
CA MET A 264 -25.85 0.27 22.29
C MET A 264 -25.13 0.66 23.59
N GLY A 265 -24.03 1.42 23.50
CA GLY A 265 -23.32 1.93 24.68
C GLY A 265 -24.20 2.79 25.58
N LEU A 266 -24.97 3.71 24.99
CA LEU A 266 -25.95 4.52 25.71
C LEU A 266 -27.06 3.68 26.33
N GLY A 267 -27.57 2.67 25.61
CA GLY A 267 -28.56 1.73 26.13
C GLY A 267 -28.07 1.00 27.38
N PHE A 268 -26.86 0.43 27.34
CA PHE A 268 -26.26 -0.23 28.51
C PHE A 268 -26.03 0.71 29.69
N MET A 269 -25.62 1.96 29.43
CA MET A 269 -25.46 2.97 30.48
C MET A 269 -26.78 3.27 31.19
N LEU A 270 -27.87 3.46 30.43
CA LEU A 270 -29.19 3.72 31.00
C LEU A 270 -29.70 2.54 31.83
N VAL A 271 -29.54 1.32 31.33
CA VAL A 271 -29.90 0.10 32.06
C VAL A 271 -29.08 -0.03 33.35
N GLY A 272 -27.79 0.25 33.29
CA GLY A 272 -26.90 0.25 34.46
C GLY A 272 -27.31 1.30 35.51
N MET A 273 -27.69 2.51 35.10
CA MET A 273 -28.19 3.54 36.00
C MET A 273 -29.50 3.13 36.67
N LEU A 274 -30.44 2.56 35.92
CA LEU A 274 -31.71 2.06 36.48
C LEU A 274 -31.47 0.91 37.47
N GLY A 275 -30.52 0.02 37.19
CA GLY A 275 -30.11 -1.05 38.10
C GLY A 275 -29.41 -0.55 39.38
N ALA A 276 -28.62 0.53 39.29
CA ALA A 276 -27.89 1.10 40.43
C ALA A 276 -28.77 1.99 41.35
N ALA A 277 -29.83 2.59 40.81
CA ALA A 277 -30.75 3.45 41.57
C ALA A 277 -31.31 2.82 42.87
N PRO A 278 -31.79 1.56 42.90
CA PRO A 278 -32.26 0.94 44.13
C PRO A 278 -31.15 0.70 45.18
N LEU A 279 -29.91 0.44 44.76
CA LEU A 279 -28.77 0.25 45.66
C LEU A 279 -28.37 1.56 46.35
N LEU A 280 -28.38 2.68 45.60
CA LEU A 280 -28.10 4.00 46.14
C LEU A 280 -29.21 4.48 47.11
N ARG A 281 -30.48 4.13 46.85
CA ARG A 281 -31.59 4.40 47.78
C ARG A 281 -31.42 3.63 49.10
N LYS A 282 -31.04 2.35 49.04
CA LYS A 282 -30.81 1.52 50.24
C LYS A 282 -29.64 2.03 51.08
N ARG A 283 -28.56 2.50 50.43
CA ARG A 283 -27.38 3.02 51.12
C ARG A 283 -27.65 4.36 51.84
N LYS A 284 -28.44 5.25 51.23
CA LYS A 284 -28.93 6.48 51.90
C LYS A 284 -29.84 6.17 53.09
N ALA A 285 -30.70 5.16 53.00
CA ALA A 285 -31.57 4.75 54.11
C ALA A 285 -30.77 4.15 55.27
N ALA A 286 -29.74 3.34 54.98
CA ALA A 286 -28.85 2.78 56.00
C ALA A 286 -28.01 3.85 56.71
N ALA A 287 -27.40 4.78 55.97
CA ALA A 287 -26.63 5.88 56.55
C ALA A 287 -27.49 6.83 57.42
N LYS A 288 -28.74 7.09 57.01
CA LYS A 288 -29.67 7.91 57.79
C LYS A 288 -30.12 7.22 59.10
N ASN A 289 -30.21 5.90 59.11
CA ASN A 289 -30.52 5.14 60.33
C ASN A 289 -29.33 5.07 61.30
N GLU A 290 -28.08 5.00 60.80
CA GLU A 290 -26.89 5.05 61.66
C GLU A 290 -26.71 6.42 62.35
N GLU A 291 -27.05 7.52 61.65
CA GLU A 291 -26.98 8.88 62.20
C GLU A 291 -28.07 9.15 63.28
N SER A 292 -29.26 8.55 63.14
CA SER A 292 -30.34 8.69 64.14
C SER A 292 -30.17 7.81 65.38
N THR A 293 -29.22 6.87 65.39
CA THR A 293 -28.99 5.96 66.53
C THR A 293 -27.83 6.43 67.43
N ASN A 294 -27.07 7.44 66.98
CA ASN A 294 -25.94 8.05 67.71
C ASN A 294 -26.24 9.47 68.24
N ALA A 295 -27.51 9.91 68.17
CA ALA A 295 -28.01 11.17 68.74
C ALA A 295 -28.96 10.86 69.90
#